data_AF-A0A177UN00-F1
#
_entry.id   AF-A0A177UN00-F1
#
_cell.length_a   1.000
_cell.length_b   1.000
_cell.length_c   1.000
_cell.angle_alpha   90.00
_cell.angle_beta   90.00
_cell.angle_gamma   90.00
#
_symmetry.space_group_name_H-M   'P 1'
#
loop_
_entity.id
_entity.type
_entity.pdbx_description
1 polymer ?
#
loop_
_entity_poly.entity_id
_entity_poly.type
_entity_poly.pdbx_seq_one_letter_code
_entity_poly.pdbx_strand_id
1 'polypeptide(L)'
;MSTNSGRIKVFSGTSHPELAELVAKRLGQSLGKATVTRNDSGESIIRITESVREHDVYIINTSCVSPTPTGDSASPNTSLMELLIMIHACRVASARRITAVIPHFFYARQDKKDKSRAPISAKLIANMIQKAGCDHVITMDLHASQIQGFFDVPVDKMRCPQSPDSPFFRHPQLYAEPAALQYIREMVDCSKAVIVSPDAGGAKRATSLADRLELDFALFHKERKKANEVSRMVLVGNVEGKVAILVDDMADTCGTLDLAADRLVESGAERVIAIVTHGVLSGPALTRITNSKLEKLVVTNTLPQSSNRAKCAKIDEIDISPFLAETIRRSHYGESVSYLFNEVPYDTPQPYRQGLERGSQSSSPAPSLPPSEYTEPDGPVKANYFRPNLGIGPSAKRAVMDEGGESSNTPTATVPPPKGGLPSDGEPDISSRDAAMLSRTPRASVAEGMLGRLPPIGGSEPN
;
A
#
# COMPACT_ATOMS: atom_id res chain seq x y z
N MET A 1 27.14 -5.53 26.46
CA MET A 1 25.82 -6.08 26.85
C MET A 1 24.85 -5.80 25.71
N SER A 2 24.07 -6.77 25.23
CA SER A 2 23.09 -6.51 24.17
C SER A 2 21.85 -5.88 24.79
N THR A 3 21.53 -4.64 24.43
CA THR A 3 20.34 -3.93 24.92
C THR A 3 19.08 -4.54 24.31
N ASN A 4 18.07 -4.79 25.15
CA ASN A 4 16.89 -5.54 24.78
C ASN A 4 15.87 -4.69 23.99
N SER A 5 16.26 -4.23 22.80
CA SER A 5 15.37 -3.59 21.84
C SER A 5 14.28 -4.60 21.44
N GLY A 6 13.08 -4.42 21.98
CA GLY A 6 11.95 -5.34 21.83
C GLY A 6 11.69 -5.67 20.37
N ARG A 7 11.89 -6.94 19.98
CA ARG A 7 12.04 -7.37 18.59
C ARG A 7 10.84 -6.96 17.73
N ILE A 8 11.12 -6.65 16.45
CA ILE A 8 10.09 -6.48 15.41
C ILE A 8 9.24 -7.76 15.35
N LYS A 9 7.93 -7.58 15.13
CA LYS A 9 6.98 -8.62 14.73
C LYS A 9 6.10 -8.10 13.59
N VAL A 10 6.08 -8.79 12.46
CA VAL A 10 5.26 -8.43 11.30
C VAL A 10 4.11 -9.42 11.15
N PHE A 11 2.86 -8.95 11.19
CA PHE A 11 1.67 -9.77 10.94
C PHE A 11 0.92 -9.28 9.68
N SER A 12 0.16 -10.17 9.04
CA SER A 12 -0.70 -9.84 7.89
C SER A 12 -2.18 -10.05 8.22
N GLY A 13 -3.04 -9.18 7.71
CA GLY A 13 -4.46 -9.50 7.50
C GLY A 13 -4.68 -10.37 6.25
N THR A 14 -5.93 -10.68 5.90
CA THR A 14 -6.23 -11.49 4.70
C THR A 14 -5.99 -10.75 3.38
N SER A 15 -5.93 -9.42 3.40
CA SER A 15 -6.00 -8.56 2.21
C SER A 15 -4.83 -8.67 1.23
N HIS A 16 -3.59 -8.82 1.70
CA HIS A 16 -2.40 -8.97 0.84
C HIS A 16 -1.22 -9.70 1.55
N PRO A 17 -1.34 -11.01 1.82
CA PRO A 17 -0.27 -11.78 2.47
C PRO A 17 1.04 -11.81 1.65
N GLU A 18 0.96 -11.88 0.32
CA GLU A 18 2.12 -11.84 -0.60
C GLU A 18 3.03 -10.62 -0.36
N LEU A 19 2.47 -9.40 -0.23
CA LEU A 19 3.23 -8.20 0.12
C LEU A 19 3.85 -8.30 1.51
N ALA A 20 3.11 -8.84 2.48
CA ALA A 20 3.59 -8.99 3.85
C ALA A 20 4.75 -10.01 3.96
N GLU A 21 4.71 -11.10 3.19
CA GLU A 21 5.82 -12.07 3.07
C GLU A 21 7.05 -11.44 2.43
N LEU A 22 6.89 -10.66 1.35
CA LEU A 22 7.99 -9.93 0.72
C LEU A 22 8.64 -8.94 1.70
N VAL A 23 7.84 -8.17 2.45
CA VAL A 23 8.32 -7.23 3.47
C VAL A 23 9.05 -7.96 4.62
N ALA A 24 8.48 -9.04 5.15
CA ALA A 24 9.11 -9.82 6.21
C ALA A 24 10.44 -10.46 5.76
N LYS A 25 10.48 -11.02 4.54
CA LYS A 25 11.69 -11.58 3.92
C LYS A 25 12.79 -10.52 3.78
N ARG A 26 12.46 -9.30 3.37
CA ARG A 26 13.41 -8.17 3.27
C ARG A 26 13.89 -7.67 4.63
N LEU A 27 13.07 -7.80 5.68
CA LEU A 27 13.47 -7.54 7.08
C LEU A 27 14.28 -8.68 7.71
N GLY A 28 14.51 -9.79 7.00
CA GLY A 28 15.21 -10.97 7.52
C GLY A 28 14.41 -11.78 8.54
N GLN A 29 13.07 -11.72 8.47
CA GLN A 29 12.17 -12.34 9.45
C GLN A 29 11.07 -13.16 8.79
N SER A 30 10.52 -14.14 9.53
CA SER A 30 9.27 -14.80 9.17
C SER A 30 8.07 -13.93 9.56
N LEU A 31 6.96 -14.03 8.83
CA LEU A 31 5.68 -13.52 9.33
C LEU A 31 5.32 -14.13 10.69
N GLY A 32 4.70 -13.30 11.52
CA GLY A 32 4.23 -13.65 12.85
C GLY A 32 3.02 -14.58 12.81
N LYS A 33 2.92 -15.45 13.81
CA LYS A 33 1.89 -16.49 13.84
C LYS A 33 0.55 -15.93 14.32
N ALA A 34 -0.39 -15.77 13.39
CA ALA A 34 -1.78 -15.42 13.68
C ALA A 34 -2.74 -16.37 12.95
N THR A 35 -3.81 -16.77 13.62
CA THR A 35 -5.00 -17.35 12.98
C THR A 35 -5.94 -16.20 12.61
N VAL A 36 -6.30 -16.07 11.34
CA VAL A 36 -7.36 -15.18 10.87
C VAL A 36 -8.36 -16.05 10.11
N THR A 37 -9.56 -16.20 10.65
CA THR A 37 -10.63 -17.06 10.11
C THR A 37 -11.96 -16.33 10.20
N ARG A 38 -12.96 -16.75 9.43
CA ARG A 38 -14.33 -16.23 9.52
C ARG A 38 -15.28 -17.33 9.97
N ASN A 39 -16.34 -16.99 10.71
CA ASN A 39 -17.42 -17.94 10.99
C ASN A 39 -18.49 -17.89 9.88
N ASP A 40 -19.45 -18.81 9.92
CA ASP A 40 -20.53 -18.90 8.93
C ASP A 40 -21.46 -17.67 8.92
N SER A 41 -21.37 -16.82 9.96
CA SER A 41 -22.07 -15.52 10.06
C SER A 41 -21.25 -14.35 9.47
N GLY A 42 -20.04 -14.59 8.97
CA GLY A 42 -19.15 -13.59 8.36
C GLY A 42 -18.29 -12.78 9.34
N GLU A 43 -18.35 -13.08 10.64
CA GLU A 43 -17.55 -12.39 11.66
C GLU A 43 -16.08 -12.83 11.60
N SER A 44 -15.15 -11.90 11.82
CA SER A 44 -13.71 -12.17 11.74
C SER A 44 -13.14 -12.62 13.10
N ILE A 45 -12.85 -13.91 13.21
CA ILE A 45 -12.21 -14.53 14.37
C ILE A 45 -10.69 -14.45 14.20
N ILE A 46 -10.05 -13.65 15.05
CA ILE A 46 -8.61 -13.38 15.01
C ILE A 46 -7.96 -13.82 16.33
N ARG A 47 -6.85 -14.55 16.23
CA ARG A 47 -6.06 -15.00 17.37
C ARG A 47 -4.57 -14.93 17.03
N ILE A 48 -3.84 -14.05 17.70
CA ILE A 48 -2.37 -14.08 17.71
C ILE A 48 -1.95 -15.32 18.50
N THR A 49 -1.11 -16.19 17.93
CA THR A 49 -0.73 -17.50 18.52
C THR A 49 0.69 -17.51 19.09
N GLU A 50 1.36 -16.36 19.13
CA GLU A 50 2.64 -16.16 19.79
C GLU A 50 2.64 -14.93 20.70
N SER A 51 3.63 -14.82 21.58
CA SER A 51 3.76 -13.67 22.48
C SER A 51 4.24 -12.43 21.73
N VAL A 52 3.46 -11.35 21.82
CA VAL A 52 3.83 -9.99 21.37
C VAL A 52 4.19 -9.07 22.53
N ARG A 53 4.23 -9.57 23.77
CA ARG A 53 4.53 -8.77 24.97
C ARG A 53 5.89 -8.08 24.83
N GLU A 54 5.94 -6.78 25.08
CA GLU A 54 7.12 -5.91 24.89
C GLU A 54 7.75 -5.90 23.48
N HIS A 55 7.09 -6.47 22.46
CA HIS A 55 7.56 -6.43 21.08
C HIS A 55 7.02 -5.20 20.34
N ASP A 56 7.70 -4.85 19.24
CA ASP A 56 7.31 -3.77 18.33
C ASP A 56 6.56 -4.36 17.13
N VAL A 57 5.26 -4.11 17.07
CA VAL A 57 4.33 -4.88 16.24
C VAL A 57 3.90 -4.07 15.02
N TYR A 58 4.10 -4.64 13.83
CA TYR A 58 3.71 -4.07 12.55
C TYR A 58 2.61 -4.93 11.93
N ILE A 59 1.44 -4.37 11.67
CA ILE A 59 0.29 -5.09 11.08
C ILE A 59 0.07 -4.57 9.66
N ILE A 60 0.34 -5.42 8.66
CA ILE A 60 0.17 -5.11 7.25
C ILE A 60 -1.25 -5.49 6.83
N ASN A 61 -2.06 -4.50 6.44
CA ASN A 61 -3.42 -4.73 5.95
C ASN A 61 -3.85 -3.57 5.03
N THR A 62 -4.34 -3.88 3.83
CA THR A 62 -4.64 -2.90 2.77
C THR A 62 -6.12 -2.86 2.40
N SER A 63 -6.62 -1.73 1.90
CA SER A 63 -8.03 -1.55 1.51
C SER A 63 -8.33 -2.20 0.16
N CYS A 64 -8.45 -3.53 0.11
CA CYS A 64 -8.75 -4.29 -1.11
C CYS A 64 -10.27 -4.50 -1.34
N VAL A 65 -10.62 -4.76 -2.62
CA VAL A 65 -11.96 -5.16 -3.10
C VAL A 65 -11.86 -6.47 -3.93
N SER A 66 -10.69 -7.09 -3.93
CA SER A 66 -10.32 -8.20 -4.82
C SER A 66 -10.59 -9.54 -4.12
N PRO A 67 -10.91 -10.63 -4.85
CA PRO A 67 -10.79 -11.98 -4.30
C PRO A 67 -9.38 -12.18 -3.72
N THR A 68 -9.32 -12.51 -2.44
CA THR A 68 -8.08 -12.81 -1.73
C THR A 68 -7.52 -14.17 -2.17
N PRO A 69 -6.25 -14.51 -1.83
CA PRO A 69 -5.67 -15.81 -2.19
C PRO A 69 -6.44 -17.04 -1.66
N THR A 70 -7.37 -16.87 -0.71
CA THR A 70 -8.29 -17.91 -0.22
C THR A 70 -9.51 -18.13 -1.13
N GLY A 71 -9.72 -17.29 -2.15
CA GLY A 71 -10.88 -17.29 -3.04
C GLY A 71 -12.02 -16.35 -2.61
N ASP A 72 -12.04 -15.91 -1.36
CA ASP A 72 -13.09 -15.03 -0.83
C ASP A 72 -12.97 -13.60 -1.36
N SER A 73 -14.10 -13.02 -1.78
CA SER A 73 -14.24 -11.59 -2.06
C SER A 73 -14.06 -10.76 -0.78
N ALA A 74 -12.86 -10.23 -0.55
CA ALA A 74 -12.63 -9.33 0.57
C ALA A 74 -13.24 -7.95 0.29
N SER A 75 -14.11 -7.51 1.19
CA SER A 75 -14.61 -6.13 1.22
C SER A 75 -13.64 -5.24 1.98
N PRO A 76 -13.48 -3.95 1.61
CA PRO A 76 -12.73 -2.98 2.41
C PRO A 76 -13.17 -2.93 3.88
N ASN A 77 -14.46 -3.18 4.15
CA ASN A 77 -15.01 -3.24 5.51
C ASN A 77 -14.50 -4.46 6.28
N THR A 78 -14.39 -5.62 5.64
CA THR A 78 -13.89 -6.84 6.29
C THR A 78 -12.41 -6.70 6.59
N SER A 79 -11.60 -6.24 5.63
CA SER A 79 -10.17 -5.99 5.84
C SER A 79 -9.91 -4.89 6.89
N LEU A 80 -10.77 -3.86 6.96
CA LEU A 80 -10.75 -2.85 8.02
C LEU A 80 -11.06 -3.46 9.40
N MET A 81 -12.13 -4.25 9.52
CA MET A 81 -12.47 -4.90 10.79
C MET A 81 -11.38 -5.88 11.24
N GLU A 82 -10.79 -6.63 10.31
CA GLU A 82 -9.62 -7.48 10.59
C GLU A 82 -8.45 -6.66 11.15
N LEU A 83 -8.11 -5.51 10.54
CA LEU A 83 -7.07 -4.62 11.04
C LEU A 83 -7.37 -4.12 12.47
N LEU A 84 -8.59 -3.63 12.72
CA LEU A 84 -9.00 -3.11 14.02
C LEU A 84 -8.94 -4.18 15.12
N ILE A 85 -9.40 -5.41 14.83
CA ILE A 85 -9.36 -6.53 15.77
C ILE A 85 -7.92 -7.00 15.99
N MET A 86 -7.06 -7.05 14.97
CA MET A 86 -5.64 -7.38 15.12
C MET A 86 -4.89 -6.36 15.99
N ILE A 87 -5.12 -5.06 15.78
CA ILE A 87 -4.56 -3.98 16.62
C ILE A 87 -5.01 -4.17 18.07
N HIS A 88 -6.31 -4.36 18.30
CA HIS A 88 -6.85 -4.52 19.64
C HIS A 88 -6.32 -5.77 20.36
N ALA A 89 -6.23 -6.91 19.65
CA ALA A 89 -5.65 -8.14 20.18
C ALA A 89 -4.18 -7.96 20.60
N CYS A 90 -3.38 -7.27 19.78
CA CYS A 90 -1.99 -6.95 20.13
C CYS A 90 -1.89 -5.99 21.32
N ARG A 91 -2.83 -5.04 21.46
CA ARG A 91 -2.87 -4.08 22.57
C ARG A 91 -3.19 -4.78 23.90
N VAL A 92 -4.20 -5.64 23.91
CA VAL A 92 -4.55 -6.46 25.09
C VAL A 92 -3.43 -7.45 25.43
N ALA A 93 -2.74 -7.99 24.43
CA ALA A 93 -1.56 -8.84 24.60
C ALA A 93 -0.28 -8.11 25.07
N SER A 94 -0.37 -6.82 25.43
CA SER A 94 0.74 -6.01 25.98
C SER A 94 1.91 -5.78 25.00
N ALA A 95 1.62 -5.57 23.70
CA ALA A 95 2.61 -5.07 22.75
C ALA A 95 3.15 -3.67 23.17
N ARG A 96 4.45 -3.42 22.92
CA ARG A 96 5.14 -2.18 23.33
C ARG A 96 4.71 -0.98 22.50
N ARG A 97 4.56 -1.21 21.19
CA ARG A 97 4.12 -0.25 20.18
C ARG A 97 3.43 -1.03 19.07
N ILE A 98 2.34 -0.49 18.53
CA ILE A 98 1.57 -1.09 17.45
C ILE A 98 1.51 -0.11 16.28
N THR A 99 2.10 -0.52 15.16
CA THR A 99 2.18 0.24 13.92
C THR A 99 1.25 -0.38 12.87
N ALA A 100 0.23 0.36 12.43
CA ALA A 100 -0.61 -0.06 11.31
C ALA A 100 0.06 0.31 9.98
N VAL A 101 0.40 -0.70 9.17
CA VAL A 101 0.98 -0.53 7.84
C VAL A 101 -0.14 -0.71 6.82
N ILE A 102 -0.56 0.39 6.20
CA ILE A 102 -1.76 0.48 5.36
C ILE A 102 -1.37 0.98 3.96
N PRO A 103 -0.95 0.10 3.04
CA PRO A 103 -0.45 0.50 1.72
C PRO A 103 -1.46 1.30 0.88
N HIS A 104 -2.72 0.86 0.81
CA HIS A 104 -3.84 1.65 0.26
C HIS A 104 -4.85 1.95 1.37
N PHE A 105 -5.09 3.24 1.64
CA PHE A 105 -5.86 3.69 2.80
C PHE A 105 -7.39 3.61 2.61
N PHE A 106 -8.07 3.00 3.58
CA PHE A 106 -9.52 2.80 3.56
C PHE A 106 -10.29 4.13 3.44
N TYR A 107 -11.24 4.19 2.50
CA TYR A 107 -12.11 5.35 2.28
C TYR A 107 -11.40 6.68 1.98
N ALA A 108 -10.16 6.68 1.49
CA ALA A 108 -9.35 7.89 1.24
C ALA A 108 -10.03 8.96 0.34
N ARG A 109 -10.89 8.56 -0.60
CA ARG A 109 -11.71 9.47 -1.44
C ARG A 109 -12.84 10.20 -0.70
N GLN A 110 -13.06 9.92 0.58
CA GLN A 110 -14.11 10.53 1.43
C GLN A 110 -13.47 11.38 2.53
N ASP A 111 -12.58 12.29 2.10
CA ASP A 111 -11.78 13.20 2.92
C ASP A 111 -12.52 14.49 3.32
N LYS A 112 -13.56 14.88 2.56
CA LYS A 112 -14.25 16.17 2.71
C LYS A 112 -15.74 16.07 2.42
N LYS A 113 -16.50 17.11 2.81
CA LYS A 113 -17.94 17.22 2.54
C LYS A 113 -18.21 17.82 1.16
N ASP A 114 -18.16 17.00 0.12
CA ASP A 114 -18.53 17.42 -1.26
C ASP A 114 -20.02 17.81 -1.41
N LYS A 115 -20.88 17.36 -0.47
CA LYS A 115 -22.32 17.65 -0.45
C LYS A 115 -22.81 17.87 0.98
N SER A 116 -23.88 18.64 1.13
CA SER A 116 -24.57 18.80 2.42
C SER A 116 -25.01 17.43 2.96
N ARG A 117 -24.79 17.21 4.27
CA ARG A 117 -25.02 15.95 5.00
C ARG A 117 -24.19 14.73 4.55
N ALA A 118 -23.13 14.91 3.76
CA ALA A 118 -22.14 13.84 3.55
C ALA A 118 -21.30 13.57 4.82
N PRO A 119 -20.89 12.31 5.08
CA PRO A 119 -19.89 11.99 6.11
C PRO A 119 -18.47 12.34 5.65
N ILE A 120 -17.52 12.40 6.59
CA ILE A 120 -16.07 12.39 6.30
C ILE A 120 -15.53 11.03 6.76
N SER A 121 -15.73 10.01 5.92
CA SER A 121 -15.47 8.62 6.30
C SER A 121 -13.99 8.38 6.58
N ALA A 122 -13.06 9.06 5.89
CA ALA A 122 -11.63 8.94 6.17
C ALA A 122 -11.24 9.38 7.61
N LYS A 123 -11.89 10.41 8.18
CA LYS A 123 -11.69 10.79 9.60
C LYS A 123 -12.35 9.79 10.55
N LEU A 124 -13.48 9.17 10.17
CA LEU A 124 -14.06 8.07 10.94
C LEU A 124 -13.12 6.85 10.99
N ILE A 125 -12.53 6.45 9.86
CA ILE A 125 -11.50 5.40 9.79
C ILE A 125 -10.32 5.75 10.69
N ALA A 126 -9.76 6.96 10.55
CA ALA A 126 -8.63 7.42 11.36
C ALA A 126 -8.94 7.38 12.86
N ASN A 127 -10.13 7.81 13.28
CA ASN A 127 -10.57 7.72 14.66
C ASN A 127 -10.66 6.27 15.14
N MET A 128 -11.22 5.35 14.35
CA MET A 128 -11.34 3.93 14.74
C MET A 128 -9.99 3.24 14.90
N ILE A 129 -9.05 3.46 13.97
CA ILE A 129 -7.69 2.90 14.04
C ILE A 129 -6.98 3.33 15.33
N GLN A 130 -7.08 4.60 15.69
CA GLN A 130 -6.50 5.13 16.93
C GLN A 130 -7.20 4.56 18.17
N LYS A 131 -8.54 4.50 18.19
CA LYS A 131 -9.30 3.97 19.33
C LYS A 131 -9.18 2.45 19.52
N ALA A 132 -8.77 1.70 18.49
CA ALA A 132 -8.38 0.29 18.64
C ALA A 132 -7.09 0.10 19.45
N GLY A 133 -6.23 1.13 19.53
CA GLY A 133 -4.94 1.10 20.25
C GLY A 133 -3.71 1.15 19.33
N CYS A 134 -3.82 1.73 18.14
CA CYS A 134 -2.69 1.96 17.24
C CYS A 134 -1.86 3.17 17.70
N ASP A 135 -0.53 3.03 17.74
CA ASP A 135 0.41 4.07 18.20
C ASP A 135 1.11 4.81 17.03
N HIS A 136 1.19 4.20 15.84
CA HIS A 136 1.86 4.76 14.65
C HIS A 136 1.18 4.25 13.36
N VAL A 137 1.08 5.07 12.32
CA VAL A 137 0.55 4.62 11.01
C VAL A 137 1.57 4.86 9.90
N ILE A 138 1.89 3.81 9.13
CA ILE A 138 2.68 3.89 7.88
C ILE A 138 1.71 3.72 6.71
N THR A 139 1.72 4.62 5.73
CA THR A 139 0.79 4.54 4.59
C THR A 139 1.33 5.22 3.34
N MET A 140 0.98 4.69 2.16
CA MET A 140 1.44 5.20 0.87
C MET A 140 0.33 6.03 0.21
N ASP A 141 0.72 7.13 -0.45
CA ASP A 141 -0.07 7.88 -1.45
C ASP A 141 -1.54 8.19 -1.16
N LEU A 142 -1.83 8.48 0.12
CA LEU A 142 -3.05 9.15 0.58
C LEU A 142 -3.57 10.20 -0.42
N HIS A 143 -4.73 9.89 -1.00
CA HIS A 143 -5.49 10.68 -1.99
C HIS A 143 -5.48 12.19 -1.69
N ALA A 144 -5.75 12.55 -0.43
CA ALA A 144 -5.54 13.89 0.09
C ALA A 144 -4.45 13.87 1.18
N SER A 145 -3.43 14.70 1.02
CA SER A 145 -2.37 14.92 2.02
C SER A 145 -2.91 15.28 3.42
N GLN A 146 -4.08 15.91 3.46
CA GLN A 146 -4.81 16.38 4.63
C GLN A 146 -5.25 15.23 5.56
N ILE A 147 -5.35 13.99 5.06
CA ILE A 147 -5.71 12.81 5.84
C ILE A 147 -4.69 12.54 6.97
N GLN A 148 -3.45 13.00 6.84
CA GLN A 148 -2.48 12.99 7.95
C GLN A 148 -3.01 13.73 9.20
N GLY A 149 -3.66 14.88 9.01
CA GLY A 149 -4.29 15.66 10.08
C GLY A 149 -5.60 15.07 10.59
N PHE A 150 -5.99 13.87 10.16
CA PHE A 150 -7.08 13.09 10.77
C PHE A 150 -6.58 12.19 11.90
N PHE A 151 -5.27 12.07 12.06
CA PHE A 151 -4.63 11.36 13.15
C PHE A 151 -4.00 12.34 14.15
N ASP A 152 -4.17 12.01 15.42
CA ASP A 152 -3.54 12.66 16.56
C ASP A 152 -2.24 11.90 16.95
N VAL A 153 -2.14 10.63 16.54
CA VAL A 153 -0.90 9.82 16.54
C VAL A 153 0.01 10.17 15.36
N PRO A 154 1.33 9.86 15.43
CA PRO A 154 2.21 9.98 14.28
C PRO A 154 1.71 9.21 13.06
N VAL A 155 1.85 9.83 11.88
CA VAL A 155 1.58 9.19 10.58
C VAL A 155 2.80 9.39 9.68
N ASP A 156 3.50 8.30 9.41
CA ASP A 156 4.50 8.22 8.35
C ASP A 156 3.79 8.10 7.00
N LYS A 157 3.17 9.22 6.61
CA LYS A 157 3.02 9.57 5.20
C LYS A 157 4.07 10.64 4.87
N MET A 158 5.28 10.22 4.56
CA MET A 158 5.73 10.25 3.17
C MET A 158 4.90 11.15 2.19
N ARG A 159 5.11 12.44 1.89
CA ARG A 159 5.95 13.54 2.39
C ARG A 159 7.47 13.47 2.22
N CYS A 160 7.94 13.58 0.98
CA CYS A 160 9.28 14.08 0.68
C CYS A 160 9.46 15.49 1.28
N PRO A 161 10.50 15.75 2.10
CA PRO A 161 10.93 17.10 2.43
C PRO A 161 11.85 17.66 1.34
N GLN A 162 11.70 18.95 1.04
CA GLN A 162 12.67 19.68 0.24
C GLN A 162 13.95 19.93 1.07
N SER A 163 15.09 20.08 0.41
CA SER A 163 16.23 20.81 0.99
C SER A 163 15.83 22.28 1.21
N PRO A 164 16.39 22.99 2.21
CA PRO A 164 15.98 24.35 2.54
C PRO A 164 16.36 25.40 1.47
N ASP A 165 17.23 25.05 0.53
CA ASP A 165 17.93 25.98 -0.36
C ASP A 165 17.24 26.20 -1.72
N SER A 166 16.12 25.53 -2.00
CA SER A 166 15.38 25.68 -3.27
C SER A 166 14.24 26.72 -3.15
N PRO A 167 14.26 27.81 -3.94
CA PRO A 167 13.25 28.88 -3.83
C PRO A 167 11.88 28.53 -4.42
N PHE A 168 11.70 27.36 -5.06
CA PHE A 168 10.43 26.97 -5.68
C PHE A 168 9.58 26.08 -4.74
N PHE A 169 8.78 26.74 -3.91
CA PHE A 169 8.10 26.12 -2.77
C PHE A 169 6.67 25.64 -3.11
N ARG A 170 6.48 24.33 -3.40
CA ARG A 170 5.13 23.70 -3.51
C ARG A 170 5.09 22.15 -3.57
N HIS A 171 5.25 21.50 -2.41
CA HIS A 171 4.70 20.17 -2.06
C HIS A 171 4.76 19.03 -3.11
N PRO A 172 5.81 18.18 -3.09
CA PRO A 172 5.75 16.83 -3.67
C PRO A 172 4.69 15.97 -2.95
N GLN A 173 3.99 15.08 -3.66
CA GLN A 173 2.83 14.37 -3.11
C GLN A 173 2.83 12.84 -3.25
N LEU A 174 3.75 12.22 -4.01
CA LEU A 174 3.73 10.78 -4.31
C LEU A 174 4.95 9.98 -3.80
N TYR A 175 4.80 8.65 -3.71
CA TYR A 175 5.78 7.67 -3.18
C TYR A 175 5.99 6.45 -4.05
N ALA A 176 5.02 6.15 -4.89
CA ALA A 176 5.37 5.65 -6.21
C ALA A 176 6.30 6.63 -6.96
N GLU A 177 6.47 7.91 -6.57
CA GLU A 177 7.30 8.89 -7.31
C GLU A 177 8.72 8.40 -7.61
N PRO A 178 9.58 7.99 -6.64
CA PRO A 178 10.93 7.51 -6.97
C PRO A 178 10.93 6.24 -7.83
N ALA A 179 9.99 5.32 -7.60
CA ALA A 179 9.88 4.07 -8.34
C ALA A 179 9.28 4.25 -9.76
N ALA A 180 8.41 5.24 -9.95
CA ALA A 180 7.85 5.66 -11.23
C ALA A 180 8.85 6.49 -12.02
N LEU A 181 9.60 7.38 -11.36
CA LEU A 181 10.77 8.06 -11.96
C LEU A 181 11.77 7.04 -12.49
N GLN A 182 12.06 5.99 -11.71
CA GLN A 182 12.89 4.87 -12.15
C GLN A 182 12.28 4.14 -13.34
N TYR A 183 11.01 3.70 -13.27
CA TYR A 183 10.32 3.03 -14.38
C TYR A 183 10.33 3.88 -15.65
N ILE A 184 10.02 5.18 -15.57
CA ILE A 184 9.99 6.09 -16.72
C ILE A 184 11.39 6.20 -17.34
N ARG A 185 12.45 6.39 -16.53
CA ARG A 185 13.84 6.48 -17.00
C ARG A 185 14.37 5.17 -17.60
N GLU A 186 13.84 4.02 -17.17
CA GLU A 186 14.21 2.69 -17.70
C GLU A 186 13.39 2.29 -18.96
N MET A 187 12.16 2.78 -19.11
CA MET A 187 11.19 2.28 -20.10
C MET A 187 10.76 3.32 -21.16
N VAL A 188 11.09 4.60 -21.00
CA VAL A 188 10.64 5.70 -21.88
C VAL A 188 11.80 6.66 -22.21
N ASP A 189 11.92 7.01 -23.50
CA ASP A 189 12.77 8.12 -23.94
C ASP A 189 12.22 9.44 -23.38
N CYS A 190 12.84 9.91 -22.29
CA CYS A 190 12.44 11.13 -21.62
C CYS A 190 12.50 12.37 -22.54
N SER A 191 13.37 12.39 -23.56
CA SER A 191 13.49 13.54 -24.49
C SER A 191 12.23 13.83 -25.32
N LYS A 192 11.28 12.88 -25.34
CA LYS A 192 9.99 12.99 -26.04
C LYS A 192 8.79 12.68 -25.13
N ALA A 193 8.97 12.72 -23.82
CA ALA A 193 7.91 12.44 -22.86
C ALA A 193 7.14 13.71 -22.46
N VAL A 194 5.87 13.54 -22.09
CA VAL A 194 5.02 14.59 -21.48
C VAL A 194 4.20 13.99 -20.34
N ILE A 195 4.24 14.61 -19.16
CA ILE A 195 3.47 14.14 -18.01
C ILE A 195 2.07 14.74 -18.07
N VAL A 196 1.05 13.89 -17.99
CA VAL A 196 -0.36 14.27 -18.15
C VAL A 196 -1.13 13.97 -16.87
N SER A 197 -1.86 14.95 -16.33
CA SER A 197 -2.83 14.70 -15.25
C SER A 197 -4.23 14.45 -15.82
N PRO A 198 -4.93 13.36 -15.42
CA PRO A 198 -6.28 13.04 -15.91
C PRO A 198 -7.38 13.96 -15.34
N ASP A 199 -7.10 14.70 -14.25
CA ASP A 199 -7.97 15.77 -13.76
C ASP A 199 -7.20 16.89 -13.02
N ALA A 200 -7.95 17.95 -12.65
CA ALA A 200 -7.43 19.13 -11.95
C ALA A 200 -7.04 18.89 -10.48
N GLY A 201 -7.41 17.75 -9.88
CA GLY A 201 -6.96 17.34 -8.55
C GLY A 201 -5.54 16.75 -8.61
N GLY A 202 -5.27 15.90 -9.59
CA GLY A 202 -3.96 15.30 -9.84
C GLY A 202 -2.88 16.28 -10.34
N ALA A 203 -3.24 17.51 -10.72
CA ALA A 203 -2.32 18.46 -11.37
C ALA A 203 -0.99 18.65 -10.62
N LYS A 204 -1.02 18.85 -9.29
CA LYS A 204 0.20 19.06 -8.47
C LYS A 204 1.16 17.87 -8.49
N ARG A 205 0.62 16.66 -8.48
CA ARG A 205 1.36 15.39 -8.54
C ARG A 205 2.07 15.25 -9.88
N ALA A 206 1.35 15.56 -10.96
CA ALA A 206 1.90 15.52 -12.32
C ALA A 206 2.99 16.59 -12.52
N THR A 207 2.79 17.83 -12.03
CA THR A 207 3.84 18.87 -12.06
C THR A 207 5.08 18.46 -11.26
N SER A 208 4.92 17.95 -10.03
CA SER A 208 6.05 17.45 -9.20
C SER A 208 6.88 16.36 -9.92
N LEU A 209 6.23 15.49 -10.69
CA LEU A 209 6.92 14.47 -11.47
C LEU A 209 7.60 15.05 -12.72
N ALA A 210 6.94 16.00 -13.41
CA ALA A 210 7.47 16.68 -14.59
C ALA A 210 8.74 17.49 -14.23
N ASP A 211 8.68 18.27 -13.15
CA ASP A 211 9.80 19.06 -12.62
C ASP A 211 11.03 18.19 -12.30
N ARG A 212 10.83 16.94 -11.83
CA ARG A 212 11.89 15.97 -11.49
C ARG A 212 12.42 15.15 -12.68
N LEU A 213 11.79 15.27 -13.84
CA LEU A 213 12.23 14.66 -15.10
C LEU A 213 12.64 15.71 -16.15
N GLU A 214 12.50 17.00 -15.83
CA GLU A 214 12.72 18.13 -16.75
C GLU A 214 11.81 18.04 -18.00
N LEU A 215 10.55 17.65 -17.80
CA LEU A 215 9.56 17.40 -18.87
C LEU A 215 8.46 18.46 -18.95
N ASP A 216 7.81 18.51 -20.11
CA ASP A 216 6.54 19.22 -20.27
C ASP A 216 5.43 18.57 -19.43
N PHE A 217 4.49 19.42 -18.99
CA PHE A 217 3.28 19.05 -18.27
C PHE A 217 2.02 19.40 -19.06
N ALA A 218 1.04 18.49 -19.06
CA ALA A 218 -0.29 18.71 -19.62
C ALA A 218 -1.41 18.29 -18.65
N LEU A 219 -2.59 18.88 -18.80
CA LEU A 219 -3.71 18.74 -17.87
C LEU A 219 -5.03 18.55 -18.61
N PHE A 220 -5.81 17.56 -18.21
CA PHE A 220 -7.22 17.47 -18.60
C PHE A 220 -8.12 18.28 -17.67
N HIS A 221 -8.79 19.30 -18.23
CA HIS A 221 -9.91 19.98 -17.59
C HIS A 221 -11.24 19.32 -17.99
N LYS A 222 -12.09 19.00 -17.01
CA LYS A 222 -13.34 18.23 -17.25
C LYS A 222 -14.57 19.12 -17.09
N GLU A 223 -15.08 19.65 -18.21
CA GLU A 223 -16.35 20.38 -18.24
C GLU A 223 -17.52 19.45 -17.90
N ARG A 224 -18.26 19.76 -16.83
CA ARG A 224 -19.50 19.06 -16.46
C ARG A 224 -20.72 19.88 -16.86
N LYS A 225 -21.17 19.73 -18.11
CA LYS A 225 -22.44 20.32 -18.58
C LYS A 225 -23.61 19.47 -18.07
N LYS A 226 -24.22 19.92 -16.96
CA LYS A 226 -25.30 19.23 -16.25
C LYS A 226 -24.90 17.81 -15.77
N ALA A 227 -25.89 17.06 -15.24
CA ALA A 227 -25.67 15.77 -14.60
C ALA A 227 -25.71 14.56 -15.56
N ASN A 228 -26.30 14.73 -16.76
CA ASN A 228 -26.66 13.62 -17.67
C ASN A 228 -26.05 13.75 -19.09
N GLU A 229 -25.24 14.78 -19.39
CA GLU A 229 -24.55 14.90 -20.68
C GLU A 229 -23.13 14.29 -20.58
N VAL A 230 -22.57 13.84 -21.71
CA VAL A 230 -21.21 13.30 -21.77
C VAL A 230 -20.21 14.43 -21.44
N SER A 231 -19.51 14.29 -20.31
CA SER A 231 -18.55 15.30 -19.84
C SER A 231 -17.42 15.51 -20.84
N ARG A 232 -17.27 16.73 -21.36
CA ARG A 232 -16.17 17.09 -22.26
C ARG A 232 -14.87 17.20 -21.47
N MET A 233 -13.85 16.46 -21.88
CA MET A 233 -12.47 16.75 -21.49
C MET A 233 -11.88 17.76 -22.48
N VAL A 234 -11.13 18.72 -21.96
CA VAL A 234 -10.30 19.68 -22.71
C VAL A 234 -8.87 19.48 -22.25
N LEU A 235 -7.97 19.20 -23.20
CA LEU A 235 -6.54 19.09 -22.93
C LEU A 235 -5.91 20.49 -22.90
N VAL A 236 -5.03 20.73 -21.94
CA VAL A 236 -4.22 21.96 -21.81
C VAL A 236 -2.76 21.55 -21.75
N GLY A 237 -1.96 21.97 -22.74
CA GLY A 237 -0.58 21.53 -22.96
C GLY A 237 -0.42 20.83 -24.32
N ASN A 238 0.81 20.70 -24.81
CA ASN A 238 1.10 20.04 -26.10
C ASN A 238 1.61 18.61 -25.90
N VAL A 239 0.96 17.65 -26.57
CA VAL A 239 1.28 16.22 -26.54
C VAL A 239 1.60 15.64 -27.94
N GLU A 240 1.56 16.46 -28.98
CA GLU A 240 1.77 16.04 -30.37
C GLU A 240 3.19 15.48 -30.57
N GLY A 241 3.29 14.28 -31.13
CA GLY A 241 4.57 13.59 -31.38
C GLY A 241 5.31 13.16 -30.11
N LYS A 242 4.64 13.09 -28.95
CA LYS A 242 5.23 12.73 -27.65
C LYS A 242 4.63 11.46 -27.05
N VAL A 243 5.38 10.83 -26.15
CA VAL A 243 4.88 9.76 -25.26
C VAL A 243 4.16 10.41 -24.08
N ALA A 244 2.84 10.24 -24.03
CA ALA A 244 2.00 10.83 -23.00
C ALA A 244 1.88 9.89 -21.79
N ILE A 245 2.35 10.34 -20.63
CA ILE A 245 2.39 9.58 -19.39
C ILE A 245 1.29 10.10 -18.45
N LEU A 246 0.15 9.41 -18.40
CA LEU A 246 -0.96 9.70 -17.49
C LEU A 246 -0.59 9.32 -16.05
N VAL A 247 -0.69 10.25 -15.10
CA VAL A 247 -0.29 10.03 -13.68
C VAL A 247 -1.45 10.28 -12.72
N ASP A 248 -1.81 9.29 -11.92
CA ASP A 248 -2.88 9.38 -10.91
C ASP A 248 -2.53 8.65 -9.59
N ASP A 249 -3.28 8.86 -8.50
CA ASP A 249 -3.09 8.09 -7.26
C ASP A 249 -3.76 6.71 -7.33
N MET A 250 -4.92 6.58 -7.97
CA MET A 250 -5.66 5.31 -7.97
C MET A 250 -6.59 5.07 -9.17
N ALA A 251 -6.32 3.99 -9.93
CA ALA A 251 -7.21 3.52 -10.98
C ALA A 251 -8.28 2.58 -10.41
N ASP A 252 -9.54 2.98 -10.55
CA ASP A 252 -10.71 2.21 -10.06
C ASP A 252 -11.46 1.57 -11.22
N THR A 253 -12.58 2.13 -11.70
CA THR A 253 -13.29 1.59 -12.88
C THR A 253 -12.64 1.95 -14.22
N CYS A 254 -11.43 2.54 -14.21
CA CYS A 254 -10.61 3.03 -15.33
C CYS A 254 -11.26 4.00 -16.34
N GLY A 255 -12.55 4.33 -16.26
CA GLY A 255 -13.26 5.12 -17.27
C GLY A 255 -12.75 6.56 -17.47
N THR A 256 -12.00 7.13 -16.52
CA THR A 256 -11.29 8.41 -16.72
C THR A 256 -10.02 8.22 -17.55
N LEU A 257 -9.23 7.16 -17.29
CA LEU A 257 -7.98 6.87 -18.00
C LEU A 257 -8.24 6.40 -19.44
N ASP A 258 -9.30 5.61 -19.63
CA ASP A 258 -9.82 5.15 -20.92
C ASP A 258 -10.11 6.35 -21.85
N LEU A 259 -11.00 7.26 -21.42
CA LEU A 259 -11.34 8.48 -22.14
C LEU A 259 -10.16 9.46 -22.27
N ALA A 260 -9.25 9.52 -21.30
CA ALA A 260 -8.04 10.35 -21.39
C ALA A 260 -7.07 9.81 -22.46
N ALA A 261 -6.91 8.49 -22.57
CA ALA A 261 -6.05 7.86 -23.57
C ALA A 261 -6.59 8.07 -24.99
N ASP A 262 -7.91 7.92 -25.20
CA ASP A 262 -8.55 8.26 -26.47
C ASP A 262 -8.26 9.70 -26.88
N ARG A 263 -8.46 10.66 -25.96
CA ARG A 263 -8.22 12.09 -26.23
C ARG A 263 -6.74 12.45 -26.44
N LEU A 264 -5.81 11.72 -25.84
CA LEU A 264 -4.38 11.91 -26.10
C LEU A 264 -3.99 11.45 -27.51
N VAL A 265 -4.49 10.30 -27.95
CA VAL A 265 -4.24 9.80 -29.32
C VAL A 265 -4.94 10.66 -30.38
N GLU A 266 -6.17 11.13 -30.12
CA GLU A 266 -6.82 12.16 -30.96
C GLU A 266 -6.02 13.48 -31.02
N SER A 267 -5.25 13.80 -29.99
CA SER A 267 -4.40 15.00 -29.90
C SER A 267 -2.97 14.76 -30.41
N GLY A 268 -2.71 13.65 -31.11
CA GLY A 268 -1.43 13.37 -31.76
C GLY A 268 -0.33 12.79 -30.87
N ALA A 269 -0.65 12.28 -29.67
CA ALA A 269 0.32 11.55 -28.86
C ALA A 269 0.75 10.24 -29.55
N GLU A 270 2.06 9.96 -29.58
CA GLU A 270 2.64 8.78 -30.24
C GLU A 270 2.21 7.49 -29.52
N ARG A 271 2.32 7.51 -28.19
CA ARG A 271 2.09 6.38 -27.28
C ARG A 271 1.47 6.92 -25.99
N VAL A 272 0.59 6.14 -25.35
CA VAL A 272 -0.02 6.51 -24.06
C VAL A 272 0.24 5.43 -23.02
N ILE A 273 0.91 5.82 -21.95
CA ILE A 273 1.19 4.99 -20.77
C ILE A 273 0.44 5.61 -19.59
N ALA A 274 -0.18 4.79 -18.74
CA ALA A 274 -0.72 5.25 -17.47
C ALA A 274 0.09 4.68 -16.30
N ILE A 275 0.37 5.50 -15.30
CA ILE A 275 1.05 5.11 -14.06
C ILE A 275 0.19 5.55 -12.89
N VAL A 276 -0.21 4.60 -12.04
CA VAL A 276 -0.99 4.88 -10.82
C VAL A 276 -0.41 4.14 -9.64
N THR A 277 -0.54 4.70 -8.44
CA THR A 277 -0.08 3.97 -7.25
C THR A 277 -1.00 2.78 -6.98
N HIS A 278 -2.28 3.03 -6.72
CA HIS A 278 -3.22 1.99 -6.29
C HIS A 278 -4.10 1.49 -7.44
N GLY A 279 -3.80 0.30 -7.95
CA GLY A 279 -4.68 -0.42 -8.87
C GLY A 279 -5.87 -1.05 -8.12
N VAL A 280 -6.97 -0.31 -7.96
CA VAL A 280 -8.23 -0.83 -7.40
C VAL A 280 -8.98 -1.68 -8.43
N LEU A 281 -8.93 -1.27 -9.70
CA LEU A 281 -9.34 -2.05 -10.89
C LEU A 281 -10.70 -2.75 -10.79
N SER A 282 -11.72 -2.05 -10.27
CA SER A 282 -13.03 -2.66 -10.01
C SER A 282 -13.96 -2.72 -11.23
N GLY A 283 -14.85 -3.72 -11.24
CA GLY A 283 -15.91 -3.88 -12.24
C GLY A 283 -15.37 -3.95 -13.69
N PRO A 284 -15.74 -3.02 -14.59
CA PRO A 284 -15.35 -3.07 -16.00
C PRO A 284 -13.89 -2.67 -16.28
N ALA A 285 -13.07 -2.41 -15.25
CA ALA A 285 -11.72 -1.86 -15.39
C ALA A 285 -10.81 -2.65 -16.34
N LEU A 286 -10.69 -3.97 -16.15
CA LEU A 286 -9.82 -4.82 -16.97
C LEU A 286 -10.26 -4.82 -18.45
N THR A 287 -11.57 -4.93 -18.69
CA THR A 287 -12.14 -4.88 -20.05
C THR A 287 -11.86 -3.53 -20.74
N ARG A 288 -11.97 -2.42 -19.99
CA ARG A 288 -11.60 -1.09 -20.48
C ARG A 288 -10.12 -1.00 -20.80
N ILE A 289 -9.23 -1.35 -19.88
CA ILE A 289 -7.77 -1.31 -20.11
C ILE A 289 -7.39 -2.09 -21.38
N THR A 290 -7.87 -3.33 -21.51
CA THR A 290 -7.61 -4.18 -22.69
C THR A 290 -8.07 -3.50 -23.99
N ASN A 291 -9.28 -2.94 -24.03
CA ASN A 291 -9.85 -2.32 -25.24
C ASN A 291 -9.36 -0.89 -25.52
N SER A 292 -8.88 -0.18 -24.49
CA SER A 292 -8.45 1.23 -24.56
C SER A 292 -7.21 1.46 -25.43
N LYS A 293 -6.95 2.73 -25.75
CA LYS A 293 -5.72 3.18 -26.40
C LYS A 293 -4.48 3.24 -25.48
N LEU A 294 -4.60 2.86 -24.21
CA LEU A 294 -3.42 2.66 -23.36
C LEU A 294 -2.57 1.52 -23.91
N GLU A 295 -1.26 1.75 -24.03
CA GLU A 295 -0.27 0.72 -24.31
C GLU A 295 -0.03 -0.12 -23.05
N LYS A 296 0.27 0.56 -21.93
CA LYS A 296 0.48 -0.02 -20.61
C LYS A 296 -0.24 0.75 -19.51
N LEU A 297 -0.64 0.02 -18.47
CA LEU A 297 -1.01 0.55 -17.17
C LEU A 297 -0.04 -0.01 -16.12
N VAL A 298 0.75 0.87 -15.53
CA VAL A 298 1.69 0.55 -14.46
C VAL A 298 1.00 0.77 -13.11
N VAL A 299 1.04 -0.23 -12.24
CA VAL A 299 0.45 -0.23 -10.89
C VAL A 299 1.49 -0.65 -9.86
N THR A 300 1.30 -0.30 -8.59
CA THR A 300 2.09 -0.90 -7.49
C THR A 300 1.38 -2.09 -6.85
N ASN A 301 2.14 -2.98 -6.20
CA ASN A 301 1.60 -3.99 -5.29
C ASN A 301 1.14 -3.44 -3.92
N THR A 302 0.67 -2.18 -3.83
CA THR A 302 -0.12 -1.69 -2.68
C THR A 302 -1.46 -2.42 -2.53
N LEU A 303 -1.92 -3.07 -3.60
CA LEU A 303 -3.10 -3.93 -3.69
C LEU A 303 -2.73 -5.16 -4.53
N PRO A 304 -3.28 -6.37 -4.27
CA PRO A 304 -2.92 -7.57 -5.04
C PRO A 304 -3.28 -7.46 -6.52
N GLN A 305 -2.28 -7.54 -7.41
CA GLN A 305 -2.47 -7.48 -8.88
C GLN A 305 -2.21 -8.80 -9.60
N SER A 306 -1.74 -9.85 -8.91
CA SER A 306 -1.32 -11.12 -9.49
C SER A 306 -2.42 -11.77 -10.35
N SER A 307 -3.69 -11.66 -9.92
CA SER A 307 -4.88 -12.10 -10.68
C SER A 307 -5.36 -11.13 -11.76
N ASN A 308 -4.95 -9.86 -11.73
CA ASN A 308 -5.24 -8.83 -12.74
C ASN A 308 -4.22 -8.91 -13.90
N ARG A 309 -2.92 -9.03 -13.59
CA ARG A 309 -1.84 -9.28 -14.57
C ARG A 309 -2.09 -10.54 -15.38
N ALA A 310 -2.53 -11.62 -14.74
CA ALA A 310 -2.92 -12.87 -15.41
C ALA A 310 -4.10 -12.73 -16.39
N LYS A 311 -4.91 -11.67 -16.29
CA LYS A 311 -6.08 -11.40 -17.15
C LYS A 311 -5.85 -10.29 -18.17
N CYS A 312 -4.84 -9.44 -18.00
CA CYS A 312 -4.58 -8.29 -18.86
C CYS A 312 -3.07 -8.05 -19.00
N ALA A 313 -2.51 -8.42 -20.15
CA ALA A 313 -1.08 -8.29 -20.46
C ALA A 313 -0.57 -6.84 -20.59
N LYS A 314 -1.46 -5.83 -20.51
CA LYS A 314 -1.08 -4.41 -20.45
C LYS A 314 -0.70 -3.94 -19.04
N ILE A 315 -0.86 -4.77 -18.01
CA ILE A 315 -0.65 -4.38 -16.61
C ILE A 315 0.79 -4.74 -16.17
N ASP A 316 1.62 -3.72 -15.99
CA ASP A 316 2.94 -3.84 -15.35
C ASP A 316 2.82 -3.59 -13.83
N GLU A 317 3.64 -4.27 -13.03
CA GLU A 317 3.66 -4.11 -11.57
C GLU A 317 5.03 -3.64 -11.07
N ILE A 318 5.01 -2.63 -10.20
CA ILE A 318 6.14 -2.15 -9.40
C ILE A 318 6.04 -2.74 -7.99
N ASP A 319 7.12 -3.36 -7.51
CA ASP A 319 7.23 -3.85 -6.14
C ASP A 319 7.64 -2.74 -5.18
N ILE A 320 6.74 -2.40 -4.24
CA ILE A 320 6.96 -1.42 -3.17
C ILE A 320 7.41 -2.03 -1.84
N SER A 321 7.54 -3.36 -1.76
CA SER A 321 8.06 -4.02 -0.56
C SER A 321 9.46 -3.58 -0.11
N PRO A 322 10.40 -3.11 -0.98
CA PRO A 322 11.66 -2.51 -0.52
C PRO A 322 11.43 -1.26 0.33
N PHE A 323 10.54 -0.36 -0.12
CA PHE A 323 10.23 0.88 0.58
C PHE A 323 9.52 0.62 1.91
N LEU A 324 8.55 -0.31 1.95
CA LEU A 324 7.86 -0.67 3.18
C LEU A 324 8.79 -1.34 4.20
N ALA A 325 9.62 -2.29 3.77
CA ALA A 325 10.58 -2.97 4.65
C ALA A 325 11.59 -1.98 5.26
N GLU A 326 12.18 -1.12 4.44
CA GLU A 326 13.16 -0.13 4.90
C GLU A 326 12.51 0.98 5.76
N THR A 327 11.24 1.33 5.51
CA THR A 327 10.45 2.23 6.38
C THR A 327 10.22 1.60 7.76
N ILE A 328 9.82 0.33 7.81
CA ILE A 328 9.64 -0.43 9.06
C ILE A 328 10.97 -0.52 9.81
N ARG A 329 12.08 -0.82 9.10
CA ARG A 329 13.43 -0.87 9.69
C ARG A 329 13.80 0.46 10.34
N ARG A 330 13.60 1.59 9.65
CA ARG A 330 13.93 2.92 10.17
C ARG A 330 13.03 3.36 11.33
N SER A 331 11.71 3.14 11.20
CA SER A 331 10.74 3.36 12.30
C SER A 331 11.09 2.55 13.55
N HIS A 332 11.64 1.34 13.40
CA HIS A 332 12.08 0.50 14.51
C HIS A 332 13.32 1.05 15.23
N TYR A 333 14.36 1.42 14.48
CA TYR A 333 15.64 1.89 15.05
C TYR A 333 15.66 3.39 15.37
N GLY A 334 14.62 4.15 15.04
CA GLY A 334 14.57 5.61 15.22
C GLY A 334 15.38 6.39 14.20
N GLU A 335 15.70 5.77 13.06
CA GLU A 335 16.43 6.40 11.96
C GLU A 335 15.53 7.35 11.15
N SER A 336 16.14 8.30 10.45
CA SER A 336 15.42 9.21 9.56
C SER A 336 14.82 8.46 8.37
N VAL A 337 13.51 8.21 8.45
CA VAL A 337 12.67 7.68 7.37
C VAL A 337 12.74 8.60 6.14
N SER A 338 12.98 9.91 6.36
CA SER A 338 13.02 10.97 5.34
C SER A 338 14.02 10.78 4.19
N TYR A 339 14.94 9.84 4.30
CA TYR A 339 15.91 9.50 3.26
C TYR A 339 15.27 8.79 2.05
N LEU A 340 14.31 7.89 2.30
CA LEU A 340 13.70 6.95 1.31
C LEU A 340 12.81 7.62 0.26
N PHE A 341 12.86 8.94 0.24
CA PHE A 341 11.89 9.85 -0.32
C PHE A 341 12.47 10.51 -1.59
N ASN A 342 13.81 10.58 -1.63
CA ASN A 342 14.60 11.10 -2.74
C ASN A 342 15.25 9.94 -3.53
N GLU A 343 15.60 8.85 -2.85
CA GLU A 343 16.31 7.70 -3.41
C GLU A 343 15.53 6.39 -3.25
N VAL A 344 15.67 5.49 -4.24
CA VAL A 344 15.21 4.10 -4.16
C VAL A 344 16.24 3.34 -3.31
N PRO A 345 15.86 2.67 -2.20
CA PRO A 345 16.84 2.21 -1.20
C PRO A 345 17.79 1.09 -1.69
N TYR A 346 17.41 0.36 -2.75
CA TYR A 346 18.18 -0.72 -3.33
C TYR A 346 17.83 -0.85 -4.83
N ASP A 347 18.81 -1.06 -5.70
CA ASP A 347 18.50 -1.59 -7.04
C ASP A 347 17.98 -3.02 -6.87
N THR A 348 16.67 -3.17 -7.07
CA THR A 348 15.93 -4.39 -6.72
C THR A 348 15.36 -5.03 -7.98
N PRO A 349 15.36 -6.37 -8.09
CA PRO A 349 14.70 -7.05 -9.20
C PRO A 349 13.21 -6.70 -9.24
N GLN A 350 12.82 -5.82 -10.16
CA GLN A 350 11.45 -5.36 -10.34
C GLN A 350 10.68 -6.30 -11.28
N PRO A 351 9.38 -6.58 -11.04
CA PRO A 351 8.61 -7.51 -11.88
C PRO A 351 8.59 -7.13 -13.37
N TYR A 352 8.54 -5.83 -13.68
CA TYR A 352 8.53 -5.34 -15.06
C TYR A 352 9.85 -5.56 -15.83
N ARG A 353 10.99 -5.75 -15.15
CA ARG A 353 12.30 -5.94 -15.80
C ARG A 353 12.50 -7.34 -16.41
N GLN A 354 11.65 -8.32 -16.08
CA GLN A 354 11.83 -9.74 -16.43
C GLN A 354 11.76 -10.08 -17.96
N GLY A 355 11.59 -9.06 -18.82
CA GLY A 355 11.76 -9.16 -20.27
C GLY A 355 13.11 -8.63 -20.80
N LEU A 356 13.76 -7.68 -20.11
CA LEU A 356 14.95 -6.97 -20.60
C LEU A 356 16.25 -7.77 -20.45
N GLU A 357 16.38 -8.54 -19.36
CA GLU A 357 17.60 -9.28 -18.99
C GLU A 357 18.02 -10.37 -20.00
N ARG A 358 17.18 -10.70 -20.99
CA ARG A 358 17.53 -11.67 -22.06
C ARG A 358 18.49 -11.11 -23.11
N GLY A 359 18.78 -9.80 -23.09
CA GLY A 359 19.71 -9.15 -24.03
C GLY A 359 21.15 -9.02 -23.53
N SER A 360 21.38 -9.02 -22.22
CA SER A 360 22.69 -8.80 -21.60
C SER A 360 23.38 -10.12 -21.26
N GLN A 361 24.52 -10.39 -21.91
CA GLN A 361 25.37 -11.54 -21.56
C GLN A 361 25.94 -11.42 -20.14
N SER A 362 26.24 -12.56 -19.52
CA SER A 362 26.72 -12.67 -18.15
C SER A 362 28.02 -11.89 -17.90
N SER A 363 27.96 -10.84 -17.09
CA SER A 363 29.10 -10.32 -16.34
C SER A 363 29.14 -10.97 -14.95
N SER A 364 30.27 -11.56 -14.59
CA SER A 364 30.46 -12.14 -13.25
C SER A 364 30.44 -11.04 -12.18
N PRO A 365 29.90 -11.29 -10.98
CA PRO A 365 30.02 -10.33 -9.88
C PRO A 365 31.50 -10.12 -9.53
N ALA A 366 31.89 -8.85 -9.35
CA ALA A 366 33.26 -8.51 -8.97
C ALA A 366 33.59 -9.11 -7.58
N PRO A 367 34.86 -9.54 -7.34
CA PRO A 367 35.22 -10.16 -6.08
C PRO A 367 35.09 -9.18 -4.92
N SER A 368 34.36 -9.58 -3.89
CA SER A 368 34.23 -8.86 -2.63
C SER A 368 35.59 -8.67 -1.96
N LEU A 369 35.95 -7.42 -1.66
CA LEU A 369 37.07 -7.13 -0.77
C LEU A 369 36.83 -7.77 0.61
N PRO A 370 37.85 -8.35 1.27
CA PRO A 370 37.70 -8.85 2.63
C PRO A 370 37.47 -7.70 3.61
N PRO A 371 36.75 -7.92 4.73
CA PRO A 371 36.58 -6.91 5.76
C PRO A 371 37.93 -6.54 6.36
N SER A 372 38.19 -5.23 6.49
CA SER A 372 39.38 -4.72 7.17
C SER A 372 39.36 -5.12 8.65
N GLU A 373 40.41 -5.78 9.12
CA GLU A 373 40.61 -6.03 10.54
C GLU A 373 40.68 -4.71 11.32
N TYR A 374 39.94 -4.61 12.42
CA TYR A 374 40.03 -3.48 13.35
C TYR A 374 41.34 -3.60 14.15
N THR A 375 42.35 -2.84 13.77
CA THR A 375 43.56 -2.68 14.59
C THR A 375 43.23 -1.82 15.82
N GLU A 376 43.46 -2.35 17.02
CA GLU A 376 43.42 -1.52 18.23
C GLU A 376 44.58 -0.49 18.20
N PRO A 377 44.38 0.73 18.73
CA PRO A 377 45.44 1.74 18.77
C PRO A 377 46.57 1.34 19.73
N ASP A 378 47.82 1.53 19.32
CA ASP A 378 49.01 1.06 20.03
C ASP A 378 49.10 1.53 21.49
N GLY A 379 49.15 0.56 22.41
CA GLY A 379 49.66 0.78 23.76
C GLY A 379 51.20 0.90 23.78
N PRO A 380 51.79 1.59 24.78
CA PRO A 380 53.22 1.87 24.80
C PRO A 380 54.10 0.59 24.84
N VAL A 381 55.14 0.56 24.03
CA VAL A 381 55.89 -0.66 23.70
C VAL A 381 56.91 -1.05 24.78
N LYS A 382 56.63 -2.19 25.43
CA LYS A 382 57.52 -3.24 25.97
C LYS A 382 58.93 -2.89 26.44
N ALA A 383 59.24 -3.33 27.67
CA ALA A 383 60.57 -3.86 28.03
C ALA A 383 60.54 -5.41 28.05
N ASN A 384 61.69 -6.05 27.84
CA ASN A 384 61.82 -7.51 27.70
C ASN A 384 61.94 -8.23 29.07
N TYR A 385 61.71 -9.55 29.12
CA TYR A 385 62.78 -10.57 29.19
C TYR A 385 62.25 -12.03 29.32
N PHE A 386 63.08 -12.99 28.86
CA PHE A 386 63.00 -14.46 29.01
C PHE A 386 61.82 -15.28 28.44
N ARG A 387 62.18 -16.26 27.58
CA ARG A 387 61.62 -17.63 27.55
C ARG A 387 62.60 -18.56 28.32
N PRO A 388 62.19 -19.76 28.78
CA PRO A 388 62.38 -20.93 27.92
C PRO A 388 61.26 -21.99 27.95
N ASN A 389 61.37 -22.88 26.97
CA ASN A 389 60.65 -24.13 26.71
C ASN A 389 60.12 -24.93 27.92
N LEU A 390 58.97 -25.60 27.74
CA LEU A 390 58.94 -27.07 27.61
C LEU A 390 57.68 -27.51 26.84
N GLY A 391 57.63 -28.77 26.40
CA GLY A 391 56.43 -29.39 25.84
C GLY A 391 56.42 -30.90 26.14
N ILE A 392 55.24 -31.53 26.14
CA ILE A 392 55.02 -32.98 26.20
C ILE A 392 53.58 -33.29 25.74
N GLY A 393 53.37 -34.50 25.22
CA GLY A 393 52.15 -34.97 24.58
C GLY A 393 51.17 -35.80 25.45
N PRO A 394 50.26 -36.58 24.83
CA PRO A 394 48.89 -36.80 25.36
C PRO A 394 48.51 -38.27 25.64
N SER A 395 47.31 -38.54 26.22
CA SER A 395 46.45 -39.72 25.90
C SER A 395 45.12 -39.87 26.69
N ALA A 396 44.28 -40.78 26.14
CA ALA A 396 43.12 -41.52 26.72
C ALA A 396 41.72 -40.85 26.80
N LYS A 397 40.54 -41.51 26.69
CA LYS A 397 39.97 -42.73 26.01
C LYS A 397 38.91 -43.47 26.88
N ARG A 398 37.61 -43.43 26.50
CA ARG A 398 36.49 -44.40 26.73
C ARG A 398 35.17 -43.80 26.16
N ALA A 399 34.12 -44.47 25.64
CA ALA A 399 33.76 -45.88 25.33
C ALA A 399 33.30 -46.80 26.51
N VAL A 400 32.27 -47.67 26.41
CA VAL A 400 31.23 -48.00 25.39
C VAL A 400 30.10 -48.86 26.06
N MET A 401 29.01 -49.25 25.33
CA MET A 401 27.86 -50.16 25.67
C MET A 401 26.53 -49.44 26.07
N ASP A 402 25.29 -49.74 25.62
CA ASP A 402 24.62 -50.63 24.60
C ASP A 402 23.58 -51.67 25.16
N GLU A 403 22.71 -52.22 24.29
CA GLU A 403 21.51 -53.12 24.46
C GLU A 403 20.18 -52.48 24.96
N GLY A 404 18.95 -52.92 24.57
CA GLY A 404 18.49 -53.92 23.57
C GLY A 404 16.96 -54.24 23.63
N GLY A 405 16.34 -54.81 22.56
CA GLY A 405 14.94 -55.36 22.48
C GLY A 405 13.85 -54.39 21.94
N GLU A 406 12.97 -54.65 20.94
CA GLU A 406 12.00 -55.73 20.61
C GLU A 406 10.55 -55.54 21.19
N SER A 407 9.41 -55.91 20.55
CA SER A 407 9.07 -56.26 19.14
C SER A 407 7.51 -56.34 18.87
N SER A 408 7.11 -56.32 17.58
CA SER A 408 5.93 -57.01 16.95
C SER A 408 4.47 -56.46 16.91
N ASN A 409 3.89 -56.55 15.69
CA ASN A 409 2.53 -57.01 15.26
C ASN A 409 1.19 -56.22 15.42
N THR A 410 0.32 -56.47 14.42
CA THR A 410 -1.10 -56.06 14.17
C THR A 410 -1.94 -57.35 13.87
N PRO A 411 -3.19 -57.41 13.29
CA PRO A 411 -4.15 -56.42 12.72
C PRO A 411 -5.67 -56.71 13.02
N THR A 412 -6.60 -56.33 12.11
CA THR A 412 -8.07 -56.65 11.97
C THR A 412 -9.10 -55.82 12.80
N ALA A 413 -10.33 -55.50 12.34
CA ALA A 413 -10.96 -55.51 10.99
C ALA A 413 -12.28 -54.65 10.86
N THR A 414 -12.79 -54.56 9.61
CA THR A 414 -14.06 -54.09 8.96
C THR A 414 -15.43 -54.33 9.70
N VAL A 415 -16.63 -53.77 9.37
CA VAL A 415 -17.24 -52.99 8.23
C VAL A 415 -18.62 -52.32 8.65
N PRO A 416 -19.26 -51.40 7.87
CA PRO A 416 -20.55 -50.69 8.18
C PRO A 416 -21.73 -51.15 7.25
N PRO A 417 -22.71 -50.31 6.77
CA PRO A 417 -23.71 -49.37 7.35
C PRO A 417 -25.19 -49.79 7.09
N PRO A 418 -26.23 -48.97 7.40
CA PRO A 418 -27.13 -48.39 6.34
C PRO A 418 -27.79 -47.03 6.74
N LYS A 419 -28.68 -46.33 5.99
CA LYS A 419 -28.93 -45.99 4.55
C LYS A 419 -30.05 -44.91 4.50
N GLY A 420 -30.07 -44.07 3.45
CA GLY A 420 -31.26 -43.30 2.98
C GLY A 420 -31.40 -41.85 3.52
N GLY A 421 -31.92 -40.88 2.75
CA GLY A 421 -32.31 -40.89 1.33
C GLY A 421 -32.75 -39.50 0.82
N LEU A 422 -32.71 -39.29 -0.51
CA LEU A 422 -33.24 -38.11 -1.22
C LEU A 422 -34.66 -38.39 -1.78
N PRO A 423 -35.44 -37.34 -2.08
CA PRO A 423 -35.66 -36.98 -3.49
C PRO A 423 -35.55 -35.47 -3.77
N SER A 424 -36.02 -35.03 -4.95
CA SER A 424 -35.69 -33.79 -5.64
C SER A 424 -36.90 -32.88 -5.96
N ASP A 425 -36.61 -31.78 -6.66
CA ASP A 425 -37.49 -30.97 -7.53
C ASP A 425 -38.45 -29.94 -6.88
N GLY A 426 -38.55 -28.76 -7.53
CA GLY A 426 -39.54 -27.73 -7.21
C GLY A 426 -39.09 -26.26 -7.33
N GLU A 427 -38.84 -25.77 -8.55
CA GLU A 427 -39.18 -24.35 -8.84
C GLU A 427 -40.72 -24.23 -8.94
N PRO A 428 -41.28 -23.03 -8.71
CA PRO A 428 -41.61 -22.23 -9.89
C PRO A 428 -41.36 -20.73 -9.75
N ASP A 429 -41.20 -20.10 -10.92
CA ASP A 429 -41.42 -18.69 -11.18
C ASP A 429 -42.82 -18.20 -10.73
N ILE A 430 -42.98 -16.88 -10.50
CA ILE A 430 -44.05 -16.05 -11.11
C ILE A 430 -44.02 -14.60 -10.58
N SER A 431 -44.30 -13.70 -11.50
CA SER A 431 -44.23 -12.24 -11.41
C SER A 431 -45.27 -11.54 -10.52
N SER A 432 -44.86 -10.38 -10.01
CA SER A 432 -45.63 -9.11 -9.92
C SER A 432 -47.02 -9.09 -9.25
N ARG A 433 -47.19 -8.17 -8.29
CA ARG A 433 -48.34 -7.24 -8.33
C ARG A 433 -48.16 -5.95 -7.52
N ASP A 434 -48.91 -4.97 -7.99
CA ASP A 434 -49.12 -3.59 -7.55
C ASP A 434 -49.26 -3.44 -6.01
N ALA A 435 -48.67 -2.45 -5.33
CA ALA A 435 -48.77 -1.00 -5.52
C ALA A 435 -50.15 -0.40 -5.17
N ALA A 436 -50.29 0.16 -3.96
CA ALA A 436 -51.27 1.21 -3.64
C ALA A 436 -50.94 1.94 -2.33
N MET A 437 -50.98 3.28 -2.36
CA MET A 437 -51.44 4.20 -1.29
C MET A 437 -50.75 4.16 0.11
N LEU A 438 -50.76 5.22 0.92
CA LEU A 438 -51.61 6.43 0.92
C LEU A 438 -50.83 7.67 1.41
N SER A 439 -51.29 8.86 1.03
CA SER A 439 -50.74 10.15 1.48
C SER A 439 -51.21 10.55 2.88
N ARG A 440 -50.42 11.39 3.58
CA ARG A 440 -50.90 12.53 4.40
C ARG A 440 -49.76 13.39 4.94
N THR A 441 -49.68 14.62 4.45
CA THR A 441 -49.05 15.76 5.14
C THR A 441 -50.13 16.67 5.71
N PRO A 442 -49.85 17.38 6.81
CA PRO A 442 -50.35 18.74 7.00
C PRO A 442 -49.23 19.79 6.93
N ARG A 443 -49.59 21.09 6.91
CA ARG A 443 -48.68 22.24 6.80
C ARG A 443 -48.84 23.23 7.97
N ALA A 444 -47.71 23.79 8.39
CA ALA A 444 -47.44 25.21 8.72
C ALA A 444 -48.32 26.05 9.69
N SER A 445 -47.66 26.57 10.73
CA SER A 445 -47.57 28.00 11.13
C SER A 445 -46.33 28.15 12.05
N VAL A 446 -45.43 29.15 12.05
CA VAL A 446 -45.41 30.63 11.82
C VAL A 446 -45.37 31.43 13.14
N ALA A 447 -44.53 32.50 13.15
CA ALA A 447 -44.18 33.42 14.24
C ALA A 447 -43.18 32.90 15.30
N GLU A 448 -42.30 33.71 15.93
CA GLU A 448 -41.72 35.05 15.69
C GLU A 448 -40.51 35.22 16.66
N GLY A 449 -39.59 36.18 16.46
CA GLY A 449 -38.70 36.60 17.56
C GLY A 449 -37.30 37.17 17.24
N MET A 450 -37.07 38.41 17.67
CA MET A 450 -35.78 39.06 18.01
C MET A 450 -34.68 39.21 16.94
N LEU A 451 -34.58 40.43 16.39
CA LEU A 451 -33.33 40.98 15.83
C LEU A 451 -32.36 41.38 16.95
N GLY A 452 -31.07 41.07 16.81
CA GLY A 452 -29.98 41.74 17.52
C GLY A 452 -29.50 42.98 16.75
N ARG A 453 -29.26 44.11 17.43
CA ARG A 453 -28.84 45.38 16.80
C ARG A 453 -27.32 45.47 16.62
N LEU A 454 -26.88 46.09 15.52
CA LEU A 454 -25.54 46.67 15.36
C LEU A 454 -25.64 48.21 15.30
N PRO A 455 -24.79 48.97 15.99
CA PRO A 455 -24.69 50.43 15.85
C PRO A 455 -23.77 50.84 14.67
N PRO A 456 -23.87 52.09 14.16
CA PRO A 456 -23.27 52.47 12.87
C PRO A 456 -21.90 53.16 12.94
N ILE A 457 -21.14 52.94 11.86
CA ILE A 457 -20.24 53.85 11.12
C ILE A 457 -19.80 55.15 11.84
N GLY A 458 -18.49 55.27 12.06
CA GLY A 458 -17.74 56.53 12.01
C GLY A 458 -16.64 56.40 10.95
N GLY A 459 -16.31 57.48 10.23
CA GLY A 459 -15.40 57.42 9.08
C GLY A 459 -14.33 58.51 9.06
N SER A 460 -13.33 58.33 8.21
CA SER A 460 -12.31 59.33 7.85
C SER A 460 -11.79 59.06 6.44
N GLU A 461 -11.73 60.10 5.62
CA GLU A 461 -11.15 60.07 4.26
C GLU A 461 -9.61 60.28 4.28
N PRO A 462 -8.88 60.24 3.14
CA PRO A 462 -7.49 59.73 3.11
C PRO A 462 -6.38 60.79 3.24
N ASN A 463 -5.17 60.30 3.48
CA ASN A 463 -3.90 60.71 2.85
C ASN A 463 -2.97 59.49 2.77
#